data_AF-A0AAV0XDY6-F1
#
_entry.id   AF-A0AAV0XDY6-F1
#
_cell.length_a   1.000
_cell.length_b   1.000
_cell.length_c   1.000
_cell.angle_alpha   90.00
_cell.angle_beta   90.00
_cell.angle_gamma   90.00
#
_symmetry.space_group_name_H-M   'P 1'
#
loop_
_entity.id
_entity.type
_entity.pdbx_description
1 polymer ?
#
loop_
_entity_poly.entity_id
_entity_poly.type
_entity_poly.pdbx_seq_one_letter_code
_entity_poly.pdbx_strand_id
1 'polypeptide(L)'
;MFGKTSLSLLRSLTREFRYVTSDGKLLDRPLIRLILSEYRSNQVTTAQYCRGPDEMVWVADTYLQYIRSQRICRELTEKHQRREKTVQETADMIGFRLPTAPTNHKDN
;
A
#
# COMPACT_ATOMS: atom_id res chain seq x y z
N MET A 1 7.57 0.66 18.96
CA MET A 1 7.64 1.70 20.00
C MET A 1 9.09 2.02 20.36
N PHE A 2 9.87 2.55 19.41
CA PHE A 2 11.17 3.17 19.68
C PHE A 2 11.10 4.59 19.13
N GLY A 3 11.55 5.57 19.92
CA GLY A 3 11.43 7.00 19.69
C GLY A 3 12.00 7.44 18.35
N LYS A 4 11.15 7.46 17.33
CA LYS A 4 11.47 8.08 16.04
C LYS A 4 11.27 9.58 16.20
N THR A 5 12.33 10.34 16.02
CA THR A 5 12.23 11.80 15.96
C THR A 5 11.35 12.20 14.77
N SER A 6 10.61 13.30 14.89
CA SER A 6 9.74 13.82 13.82
C SER A 6 10.45 13.89 12.46
N LEU A 7 11.72 14.32 12.43
CA LEU A 7 12.54 14.35 11.22
C LEU A 7 12.83 12.97 10.63
N SER A 8 13.04 11.94 11.45
CA SER A 8 13.24 10.57 10.97
C SER A 8 11.97 9.98 10.36
N LEU A 9 10.80 10.34 10.91
CA LEU A 9 9.50 9.98 10.36
C LEU A 9 9.25 10.67 9.02
N LEU A 10 9.50 11.97 8.93
CA LEU A 10 9.37 12.73 7.68
C LEU A 10 10.26 12.15 6.56
N ARG A 11 11.50 11.78 6.88
CA ARG A 11 12.41 11.11 5.94
C ARG A 11 11.90 9.74 5.51
N SER A 12 11.33 8.97 6.43
CA SER A 12 10.74 7.66 6.11
C SER A 12 9.52 7.82 5.21
N LEU A 13 8.66 8.80 5.50
CA LEU A 13 7.45 9.09 4.75
C LEU A 13 7.77 9.52 3.32
N THR A 14 8.70 10.47 3.15
CA THR A 14 9.18 10.91 1.83
C THR A 14 9.82 9.80 1.02
N ARG A 15 10.49 8.83 1.68
CA ARG A 15 11.02 7.63 1.01
C ARG A 15 9.90 6.72 0.50
N GLU A 16 8.85 6.48 1.28
CA GLU A 16 7.68 5.72 0.81
C GLU A 16 7.00 6.40 -0.38
N PHE A 17 6.81 7.72 -0.31
CA PHE A 17 6.24 8.46 -1.44
C PHE A 17 7.09 8.39 -2.71
N ARG A 18 8.42 8.29 -2.58
CA ARG A 18 9.31 8.09 -3.73
C ARG A 18 9.15 6.71 -4.37
N TYR A 19 8.76 5.68 -3.61
CA TYR A 19 8.44 4.38 -4.19
C TYR A 19 7.10 4.39 -4.95
N VAL A 20 6.16 5.22 -4.52
CA VAL A 20 4.86 5.38 -5.19
C VAL A 20 4.95 6.32 -6.39
N THR A 21 5.83 7.33 -6.32
CA THR A 21 5.95 8.37 -7.33
C THR A 21 7.20 8.13 -8.18
N SER A 22 7.01 7.66 -9.41
CA SER A 22 8.08 7.47 -10.40
C SER A 22 8.59 8.78 -11.00
N ASP A 23 7.83 9.88 -10.87
CA ASP A 23 8.22 11.21 -11.33
C ASP A 23 9.11 11.95 -10.32
N GLY A 24 10.24 12.49 -10.80
CA GLY A 24 11.25 13.17 -9.98
C GLY A 24 10.79 14.44 -9.25
N LYS A 25 9.54 14.90 -9.45
CA LYS A 25 8.97 16.10 -8.84
C LYS A 25 8.12 15.77 -7.61
N LEU A 26 8.75 15.19 -6.59
CA LEU A 26 8.08 14.85 -5.33
C LEU A 26 7.57 16.09 -4.57
N LEU A 27 8.31 17.20 -4.62
CA LEU A 27 8.00 18.44 -3.90
C LEU A 27 6.82 19.23 -4.48
N ASP A 28 6.50 19.03 -5.77
CA ASP A 28 5.39 19.73 -6.43
C ASP A 28 4.04 19.09 -6.10
N ARG A 29 4.04 17.87 -5.53
CA ARG A 29 2.81 17.17 -5.17
C ARG A 29 2.13 17.91 -4.01
N PRO A 30 0.82 18.23 -4.12
CA PRO A 30 0.10 18.96 -3.08
C PRO A 30 0.14 18.24 -1.73
N LEU A 31 0.13 16.90 -1.74
CA LEU A 31 0.23 16.08 -0.54
C LEU A 31 1.55 16.28 0.22
N ILE A 32 2.69 16.33 -0.49
CA ILE A 32 3.99 16.55 0.14
C ILE A 32 4.11 17.98 0.68
N ARG A 33 3.59 18.96 -0.05
CA ARG A 33 3.55 20.36 0.42
C ARG A 33 2.71 20.51 1.68
N LEU A 34 1.55 19.85 1.74
CA LEU A 34 0.68 19.81 2.91
C LEU A 34 1.39 19.17 4.11
N ILE A 35 2.01 18.00 3.92
CA ILE A 35 2.74 17.32 5.01
C ILE A 35 3.88 18.20 5.52
N LEU A 36 4.63 18.84 4.63
CA LEU A 36 5.70 19.76 5.03
C LEU A 36 5.17 20.99 5.78
N SER A 37 4.01 21.55 5.39
CA SER A 37 3.39 22.66 6.11
C SER A 37 2.87 22.23 7.49
N GLU A 38 2.27 21.05 7.61
CA GLU A 38 1.82 20.49 8.89
C GLU A 38 2.99 20.25 9.84
N TYR A 39 4.10 19.69 9.35
CA TYR A 39 5.30 19.48 10.16
C TYR A 39 5.93 20.80 10.63
N ARG A 40 5.92 21.84 9.79
CA ARG A 40 6.42 23.18 10.15
C ARG A 40 5.49 23.88 11.14
N SER A 41 4.18 23.81 10.92
CA SER A 41 3.17 24.41 11.79
C SER A 41 3.32 23.83 13.20
N ASN A 42 3.30 22.50 13.33
CA ASN A 42 3.41 21.80 14.61
C ASN A 42 4.78 21.94 15.30
N GLN A 43 5.85 22.26 14.56
CA GLN A 43 7.13 22.64 15.18
C GLN A 43 7.01 23.92 16.03
N VAL A 44 6.17 24.86 15.59
CA VAL A 44 5.93 26.15 16.26
C VAL A 44 4.84 26.04 17.34
N THR A 45 3.87 25.14 17.16
CA THR A 45 2.66 25.08 18.01
C THR A 45 2.80 24.27 19.29
N THR A 46 3.87 23.48 19.48
CA THR A 46 4.06 22.63 20.67
C THR A 46 4.15 23.40 21.99
N ALA A 47 4.41 24.72 21.95
CA ALA A 47 4.52 25.56 23.15
C ALA A 47 3.27 26.39 23.48
N GLN A 48 2.29 26.55 22.58
CA GLN A 48 1.19 27.52 22.75
C GLN A 48 -0.17 26.92 23.13
N TYR A 49 -0.40 25.65 22.80
CA TYR A 49 -1.58 24.91 23.22
C TYR A 49 -1.05 23.63 23.84
N CYS A 50 -1.57 23.18 24.98
CA CYS A 50 -1.10 22.00 25.74
C CYS A 50 -1.29 20.66 24.99
N ARG A 51 -1.00 20.61 23.68
CA ARG A 51 -0.92 19.43 22.82
C ARG A 51 0.43 18.77 23.04
N GLY A 52 0.41 17.46 23.29
CA GLY A 52 1.62 16.70 23.58
C GLY A 52 2.62 16.80 22.41
N PRO A 53 3.93 16.95 22.69
CA PRO A 53 4.97 17.02 21.67
C PRO A 53 4.98 15.81 20.71
N ASP A 54 4.37 14.70 21.15
CA ASP A 54 4.33 13.44 20.42
C ASP A 54 3.11 13.27 19.50
N GLU A 55 2.13 14.18 19.49
CA GLU A 55 0.91 14.01 18.68
C GLU A 55 1.24 13.95 17.18
N MET A 56 2.10 14.86 16.69
CA MET A 56 2.56 14.81 15.31
C MET A 56 3.38 13.57 14.98
N VAL A 57 4.19 13.10 15.93
CA VAL A 57 4.97 11.87 15.79
C VAL A 57 4.02 10.67 15.63
N TRP A 58 2.97 10.61 16.45
CA TRP A 58 1.94 9.59 16.39
C TRP A 58 1.15 9.61 15.08
N VAL A 59 0.66 10.78 14.69
CA VAL A 59 -0.10 10.97 13.45
C VAL A 59 0.76 10.55 12.25
N ALA A 60 2.01 10.99 12.21
CA ALA A 60 2.91 10.63 11.12
C ALA A 60 3.31 9.15 11.11
N ASP A 61 3.55 8.52 12.27
CA ASP A 61 3.85 7.07 12.34
C ASP A 61 2.65 6.24 11.88
N THR A 62 1.43 6.67 12.24
CA THR A 62 0.18 6.04 11.78
C THR A 62 0.05 6.09 10.26
N TYR A 63 0.24 7.27 9.66
CA TYR A 63 0.20 7.40 8.20
C TYR A 63 1.33 6.63 7.52
N LEU A 64 2.53 6.62 8.10
CA LEU A 64 3.66 5.84 7.57
C LEU A 64 3.34 4.34 7.57
N GLN A 65 2.78 3.81 8.66
CA GLN A 65 2.36 2.43 8.75
C GLN A 65 1.26 2.10 7.74
N TYR A 66 0.29 3.00 7.56
CA TYR A 66 -0.78 2.82 6.58
C TYR A 66 -0.27 2.73 5.14
N ILE A 67 0.64 3.62 4.72
CA ILE A 67 1.20 3.58 3.36
C ILE A 67 2.02 2.31 3.15
N ARG A 68 2.79 1.90 4.16
CA ARG A 68 3.57 0.65 4.12
C ARG A 68 2.68 -0.58 4.01
N SER A 69 1.61 -0.65 4.80
CA SER A 69 0.68 -1.78 4.73
C SER A 69 -0.01 -1.85 3.38
N GLN A 70 -0.41 -0.72 2.79
CA GLN A 70 -0.93 -0.70 1.42
C GLN A 70 0.05 -1.25 0.39
N ARG A 71 1.34 -0.88 0.48
CA ARG A 71 2.38 -1.42 -0.41
C ARG A 71 2.51 -2.94 -0.28
N ILE A 72 2.59 -3.43 0.97
CA ILE A 72 2.68 -4.87 1.25
C ILE A 72 1.44 -5.59 0.74
N CYS A 73 0.24 -5.06 0.99
CA CYS A 73 -1.01 -5.63 0.49
C CYS A 73 -1.02 -5.69 -1.04
N ARG A 74 -0.52 -4.66 -1.73
CA ARG A 74 -0.44 -4.68 -3.19
C ARG A 74 0.51 -5.77 -3.70
N GLU A 75 1.70 -5.89 -3.10
CA GLU A 75 2.66 -6.94 -3.43
C GLU A 75 2.09 -8.34 -3.16
N LEU A 76 1.40 -8.51 -2.02
CA LEU A 76 0.72 -9.77 -1.68
C LEU A 76 -0.38 -10.08 -2.70
N THR A 77 -1.14 -9.08 -3.09
CA THR A 77 -2.22 -9.18 -4.07
C THR A 77 -1.66 -9.52 -5.44
N GLU A 78 -0.59 -8.90 -5.90
CA GLU A 78 0.08 -9.26 -7.17
C GLU A 78 0.61 -10.70 -7.15
N LYS A 79 1.15 -11.15 -6.01
CA LYS A 79 1.70 -12.51 -5.85
C LYS A 79 0.62 -13.59 -5.70
N HIS A 80 -0.50 -13.27 -5.07
CA HIS A 80 -1.54 -14.23 -4.68
C HIS A 80 -2.90 -14.00 -5.35
N GLN A 81 -3.06 -12.98 -6.21
CA GLN A 81 -4.16 -12.92 -7.17
C GLN A 81 -3.95 -14.02 -8.20
N ARG A 82 -4.21 -15.24 -7.75
CA ARG A 82 -4.65 -16.30 -8.62
C ARG A 82 -6.05 -15.90 -9.04
N ARG A 83 -6.20 -15.63 -10.33
CA ARG A 83 -7.51 -15.64 -11.01
C ARG A 83 -8.27 -16.88 -10.50
N GLU A 84 -9.59 -16.76 -10.30
CA GLU A 84 -10.40 -17.95 -10.04
C GLU A 84 -10.06 -19.00 -11.10
N LYS A 85 -9.56 -20.15 -10.66
CA LYS A 85 -9.16 -21.21 -11.58
C LYS A 85 -10.40 -21.66 -12.33
N THR A 86 -10.27 -21.81 -13.63
CA THR A 86 -11.39 -22.33 -14.41
C THR A 86 -11.70 -23.77 -13.98
N VAL A 87 -12.92 -24.24 -14.26
CA VAL A 87 -13.33 -25.62 -13.96
C VAL A 87 -12.36 -26.62 -14.61
N GLN A 88 -11.84 -26.27 -15.79
CA GLN A 88 -10.81 -27.03 -16.51
C GLN A 88 -9.50 -27.16 -15.73
N GLU A 89 -8.93 -26.02 -15.31
CA GLU A 89 -7.67 -25.98 -14.55
C GLU A 89 -7.79 -26.68 -13.19
N THR A 90 -8.98 -26.66 -12.59
CA THR A 90 -9.24 -27.34 -11.31
C THR A 90 -9.35 -28.84 -11.50
N ALA A 91 -10.00 -29.30 -12.57
CA ALA A 91 -10.09 -30.72 -12.90
C ALA A 91 -8.70 -31.30 -13.19
N ASP A 92 -7.90 -30.63 -14.03
CA ASP A 92 -6.54 -31.07 -14.37
C ASP A 92 -5.62 -31.15 -13.14
N MET A 93 -5.78 -30.23 -12.18
CA MET A 93 -5.00 -30.23 -10.92
C MET A 93 -5.27 -31.45 -10.03
N ILE A 94 -6.49 -31.98 -10.08
CA ILE A 94 -6.92 -33.11 -9.25
C ILE A 94 -6.81 -34.44 -10.04
N GLY A 95 -6.40 -34.38 -11.31
CA GLY A 95 -6.29 -35.54 -12.21
C GLY A 95 -7.61 -35.96 -12.86
N PHE A 96 -8.63 -35.10 -12.83
CA PHE A 96 -9.89 -35.30 -13.53
C PHE A 96 -9.83 -34.68 -14.93
N ARG A 97 -10.46 -35.34 -15.91
CA ARG A 97 -10.70 -34.74 -17.24
C ARG A 97 -12.16 -34.37 -17.37
N LEU A 98 -12.44 -33.17 -17.90
CA LEU A 98 -13.82 -32.80 -18.20
C LEU A 98 -14.36 -33.70 -19.32
N PRO A 99 -15.64 -34.10 -19.25
CA PRO A 99 -16.28 -34.79 -20.36
C PRO A 99 -16.26 -33.87 -21.59
N THR A 100 -15.61 -34.31 -22.67
CA THR A 100 -15.78 -33.68 -23.98
C THR A 100 -17.25 -33.88 -24.37
N ALA A 101 -17.97 -32.80 -24.68
CA ALA A 101 -19.35 -32.89 -25.15
C ALA A 101 -19.44 -33.98 -26.24
N PRO A 102 -20.44 -34.87 -26.21
CA PRO A 102 -20.53 -35.93 -27.20
C PRO A 102 -20.64 -35.26 -28.58
N THR A 103 -19.62 -35.47 -29.40
CA THR A 103 -19.74 -35.26 -30.84
C THR A 103 -20.85 -36.20 -31.27
N ASN A 104 -22.03 -35.65 -31.58
CA ASN A 104 -23.10 -36.38 -32.24
C ASN A 104 -22.57 -36.82 -33.62
N HIS A 105 -21.82 -37.90 -33.65
CA HIS A 105 -21.51 -38.64 -34.86
C HIS A 105 -22.80 -39.38 -35.20
N LYS A 106 -23.68 -38.71 -35.93
CA LYS A 106 -24.75 -39.37 -36.66
C LYS A 106 -24.09 -40.08 -37.83
N ASP A 107 -23.53 -41.26 -37.57
CA ASP A 107 -23.29 -42.25 -38.63
C ASP A 107 -24.54 -43.07 -38.85
N ASN A 108 -25.00 -43.00 -40.10
CA ASN A 108 -26.01 -43.80 -40.79
C ASN A 108 -27.49 -43.49 -40.48
#